data_AF-A0A182SHV2-F1
#
_entry.id   AF-A0A182SHV2-F1
#
_cell.length_a   1.000
_cell.length_b   1.000
_cell.length_c   1.000
_cell.angle_alpha   90.00
_cell.angle_beta   90.00
_cell.angle_gamma   90.00
#
_symmetry.space_group_name_H-M   'P 1'
#
loop_
_entity.id
_entity.type
_entity.pdbx_description
1 polymer ?
#
loop_
_entity_poly.entity_id
_entity_poly.type
_entity_poly.pdbx_seq_one_letter_code
_entity_poly.pdbx_strand_id
1 'polypeptide(L)'
;MEIYGMPASREVLPHEIKYHIALGKKKGGSGSNKLLHTPKALKSNSRLIMPPVQSPAGPQAVRSPSLTLYGFIIFSLKEIQRTSWTLNPISGCASPLDGTVNMRVNCELAVTVDYHGFLTMYEDVSGLGAWHRRWCRLQRHVINYWRYPDDEKRKAPIGSIDLQGCITQRVGVAPRDICSRLNTLMLEFARPARDDDVESLKVVRQGKTTIERYLLSADSKEERDEWCAHLNKTLALLKAWGSSNVTSS
;
A
#
# COMPACT_ATOMS: atom_id res chain seq x y z
N MET A 1 11.34 -2.68 -0.93
CA MET A 1 11.90 -1.39 -1.38
C MET A 1 13.20 -1.67 -2.11
N GLU A 2 13.42 -0.99 -3.22
CA GLU A 2 14.57 -1.19 -4.11
C GLU A 2 15.47 0.05 -4.07
N ILE A 3 16.79 -0.16 -4.07
CA ILE A 3 17.78 0.92 -4.07
C ILE A 3 18.51 0.90 -5.40
N TYR A 4 18.38 1.99 -6.14
CA TYR A 4 19.07 2.20 -7.40
C TYR A 4 20.16 3.26 -7.22
N GLY A 5 21.29 3.09 -7.92
CA GLY A 5 22.32 4.10 -8.01
C GLY A 5 22.80 4.29 -9.44
N MET A 6 23.45 5.42 -9.69
CA MET A 6 24.04 5.75 -10.97
C MET A 6 25.55 5.88 -10.79
N PRO A 7 26.36 5.01 -11.42
CA PRO A 7 27.81 5.19 -11.38
C PRO A 7 28.17 6.48 -12.10
N ALA A 8 28.83 7.41 -11.40
CA ALA A 8 29.36 8.62 -12.02
C ALA A 8 30.60 8.26 -12.85
N SER A 9 30.45 8.23 -14.17
CA SER A 9 31.61 8.18 -15.07
C SER A 9 32.14 9.60 -15.27
N ARG A 10 33.43 9.80 -15.03
CA ARG A 10 34.11 11.00 -15.50
C ARG A 10 34.27 10.85 -17.01
N GLU A 11 33.41 11.47 -17.78
CA GLU A 11 33.62 11.63 -19.23
C GLU A 11 34.81 12.57 -19.43
N VAL A 12 36.03 12.03 -19.41
CA VAL A 12 37.23 12.77 -19.81
C VAL A 12 37.23 12.81 -21.33
N LEU A 13 36.65 13.87 -21.90
CA LEU A 13 36.85 14.17 -23.30
C LEU A 13 38.28 14.70 -23.48
N PRO A 14 39.16 14.02 -24.23
CA PRO A 14 40.52 14.48 -24.45
C PRO A 14 40.52 15.91 -24.99
N HIS A 15 41.45 16.75 -24.52
CA HIS A 15 41.51 18.17 -24.87
C HIS A 15 41.48 18.41 -26.39
N GLU A 16 42.20 17.59 -27.14
CA GLU A 16 42.27 17.68 -28.60
C GLU A 16 40.94 17.34 -29.28
N ILE A 17 40.18 16.39 -28.72
CA ILE A 17 38.84 16.03 -29.20
C ILE A 17 37.83 17.11 -28.81
N LYS A 18 37.94 17.68 -27.60
CA LYS A 18 37.09 18.75 -27.08
C LYS A 18 37.21 20.06 -27.87
N TYR A 19 38.44 20.43 -28.24
CA TYR A 19 38.73 21.69 -28.91
C TYR A 19 39.05 21.51 -30.40
N HIS A 20 38.84 20.32 -30.95
CA HIS A 20 39.08 20.01 -32.36
C HIS A 20 40.50 20.37 -32.83
N ILE A 21 41.49 20.13 -31.96
CA ILE A 21 42.90 20.38 -32.29
C ILE A 21 43.34 19.28 -33.24
N ALA A 22 43.75 19.65 -34.45
CA ALA A 22 44.28 18.71 -35.41
C ALA A 22 45.60 18.11 -34.86
N LEU A 23 45.54 16.87 -34.38
CA LEU A 23 46.71 16.02 -34.19
C LEU A 23 47.36 15.80 -35.56
N GLY A 24 48.31 16.66 -35.92
CA GLY A 24 49.02 16.56 -37.17
C GLY A 24 49.78 15.24 -37.24
N LYS A 25 49.24 14.25 -37.96
CA LYS A 25 50.04 13.16 -38.52
C LYS A 25 51.10 13.83 -39.40
N LYS A 26 52.35 13.91 -38.90
CA LYS A 26 53.53 14.13 -39.74
C LYS A 26 53.60 12.99 -40.75
N LYS A 27 52.94 13.14 -41.90
CA LYS A 27 53.34 12.44 -43.11
C LYS A 27 54.66 13.08 -43.56
N GLY A 28 55.67 12.25 -43.72
CA GLY A 28 56.99 12.65 -44.18
C GLY A 28 56.90 13.48 -45.46
N GLY A 29 57.63 14.58 -45.48
CA GLY A 29 57.66 15.53 -46.58
C GLY A 29 58.33 16.81 -46.15
N SER A 30 59.58 16.97 -46.60
CA SER A 30 60.46 18.13 -46.46
C SER A 30 59.76 19.49 -46.58
N GLY A 31 60.19 20.47 -45.76
CA GLY A 31 60.15 21.89 -46.16
C GLY A 31 59.51 22.87 -45.18
N SER A 32 60.37 23.67 -44.55
CA SER A 32 60.17 25.06 -44.09
C SER A 32 59.22 25.34 -42.91
N ASN A 33 59.85 25.74 -41.80
CA ASN A 33 59.31 26.63 -40.78
C ASN A 33 58.47 27.77 -41.39
N LYS A 34 57.25 27.98 -40.87
CA LYS A 34 56.64 29.31 -40.72
C LYS A 34 55.44 29.20 -39.76
N LEU A 35 55.73 29.52 -38.49
CA LEU A 35 54.76 30.04 -37.54
C LEU A 35 54.11 31.27 -38.16
N LEU A 36 52.85 31.17 -38.56
CA LEU A 36 52.04 32.31 -38.99
C LEU A 36 50.76 32.32 -38.15
N HIS A 37 50.76 33.21 -37.16
CA HIS A 37 49.57 33.69 -36.48
C HIS A 37 48.66 34.44 -37.48
N THR A 38 47.44 33.92 -37.66
CA THR A 38 46.19 34.64 -38.03
C THR A 38 46.04 35.26 -39.44
N PRO A 39 44.80 35.46 -39.96
CA PRO A 39 44.29 34.65 -41.08
C PRO A 39 44.07 35.45 -42.37
N LYS A 40 44.26 34.82 -43.54
CA LYS A 40 43.78 35.37 -44.82
C LYS A 40 42.46 34.72 -45.20
N ALA A 41 41.41 35.53 -45.16
CA ALA A 41 40.06 35.20 -45.60
C ALA A 41 40.07 34.70 -47.05
N LEU A 42 39.96 33.38 -47.23
CA LEU A 42 39.56 32.78 -48.48
C LEU A 42 38.15 32.21 -48.26
N LYS A 43 37.22 32.61 -49.12
CA LYS A 43 35.85 32.10 -49.21
C LYS A 43 35.88 30.61 -49.54
N SER A 44 36.15 29.78 -48.53
CA SER A 44 35.90 28.35 -48.57
C SER A 44 34.52 28.15 -47.98
N ASN A 45 33.64 27.49 -48.72
CA ASN A 45 32.39 26.97 -48.19
C ASN A 45 32.73 26.22 -46.90
N SER A 46 32.40 26.83 -45.76
CA SER A 46 32.55 26.25 -44.44
C SER A 46 31.57 25.09 -44.33
N ARG A 47 31.94 23.96 -44.93
CA ARG A 47 31.49 22.65 -44.46
C ARG A 47 32.13 22.50 -43.09
N LEU A 48 31.48 23.07 -42.08
CA LEU A 48 31.71 22.66 -40.71
C LEU A 48 31.52 21.15 -40.74
N ILE A 49 32.63 20.42 -40.70
CA ILE A 49 32.60 18.98 -40.63
C ILE A 49 31.91 18.69 -39.31
N MET A 50 30.72 18.11 -39.40
CA MET A 50 29.94 17.74 -38.23
C MET A 50 30.81 16.82 -37.37
N PRO A 51 31.02 17.12 -36.09
CA PRO A 51 31.88 16.30 -35.27
C PRO A 51 31.31 14.88 -35.19
N PRO A 52 32.14 13.83 -35.29
CA PRO A 52 31.68 12.45 -35.11
C PRO A 52 31.17 12.18 -33.69
N VAL A 53 31.50 13.06 -32.74
CA VAL A 53 30.99 13.04 -31.37
C VAL A 53 30.27 14.36 -31.10
N GLN A 54 28.94 14.32 -31.06
CA GLN A 54 28.11 15.45 -30.64
C GLN A 54 28.05 15.50 -29.11
N SER A 55 27.83 16.69 -28.53
CA SER A 55 27.61 16.82 -27.10
C SER A 55 26.44 15.92 -26.67
N PRO A 56 26.55 15.17 -25.56
CA PRO A 56 25.46 14.32 -25.05
C PRO A 56 24.14 15.06 -24.74
N ALA A 57 24.14 16.39 -24.79
CA ALA A 57 23.02 17.30 -24.49
C ALA A 57 22.47 18.03 -25.73
N GLY A 58 22.64 17.48 -26.94
CA GLY A 58 22.08 18.07 -28.16
C GLY A 58 20.53 18.10 -28.15
N PRO A 59 19.89 18.90 -29.02
CA PRO A 59 18.43 19.11 -29.01
C PRO A 59 17.57 17.85 -29.22
N GLN A 60 18.18 16.75 -29.66
CA GLN A 60 17.53 15.46 -29.94
C GLN A 60 18.00 14.34 -29.01
N ALA A 61 18.77 14.65 -27.96
CA ALA A 61 19.31 13.64 -27.05
C ALA A 61 18.27 13.23 -25.99
N VAL A 62 17.60 12.10 -26.21
CA VAL A 62 16.83 11.40 -25.17
C VAL A 62 17.76 10.39 -24.51
N ARG A 63 18.15 10.64 -23.25
CA ARG A 63 18.95 9.68 -22.46
C ARG A 63 18.03 8.87 -21.55
N SER A 64 18.12 7.55 -21.66
CA SER A 64 17.62 6.67 -20.61
C SER A 64 18.49 6.82 -19.36
N PRO A 65 17.91 6.92 -18.15
CA PRO A 65 18.68 7.00 -16.92
C PRO A 65 19.52 5.72 -16.75
N SER A 66 20.83 5.86 -16.51
CA SER A 66 21.75 4.72 -16.30
C SER A 66 21.72 4.19 -14.87
N LEU A 67 20.51 4.07 -14.31
CA LEU A 67 20.29 3.54 -12.96
C LEU A 67 20.50 2.03 -12.94
N THR A 68 21.32 1.58 -12.00
CA THR A 68 21.58 0.15 -11.73
C THR A 68 21.02 -0.17 -10.34
N LEU A 69 20.32 -1.29 -10.21
CA LEU A 69 19.84 -1.77 -8.91
C LEU A 69 21.06 -2.19 -8.07
N TYR A 70 21.17 -1.68 -6.86
CA TYR A 70 22.24 -2.02 -5.90
C TYR A 70 21.80 -2.99 -4.82
N GLY A 71 20.49 -3.11 -4.61
CA GLY A 71 19.92 -4.08 -3.68
C GLY A 71 18.47 -3.79 -3.38
N PHE A 72 17.90 -4.63 -2.53
CA PHE A 72 16.53 -4.48 -2.07
C PHE A 72 16.41 -4.84 -0.58
N ILE A 73 15.40 -4.27 0.06
CA ILE A 73 14.96 -4.65 1.40
C ILE A 73 13.53 -5.17 1.32
N ILE A 74 13.28 -6.25 2.06
CA ILE A 74 11.94 -6.77 2.31
C ILE A 74 11.66 -6.49 3.78
N PHE A 75 10.53 -5.88 4.06
CA PHE A 75 10.04 -5.69 5.41
C PHE A 75 8.53 -5.96 5.43
N SER A 76 8.04 -6.36 6.59
CA SER A 76 6.62 -6.60 6.82
C SER A 76 6.06 -5.60 7.83
N LEU A 77 4.74 -5.44 7.86
CA LEU A 77 4.08 -4.57 8.86
C LEU A 77 4.40 -5.00 10.30
N LYS A 78 4.73 -6.28 10.53
CA LYS A 78 5.14 -6.81 11.83
C LYS A 78 6.45 -6.19 12.34
N GLU A 79 7.28 -5.66 11.44
CA GLU A 79 8.59 -5.09 11.74
C GLU A 79 8.57 -3.55 11.74
N ILE A 80 7.42 -2.92 11.91
CA ILE A 80 7.30 -1.44 11.81
C ILE A 80 8.14 -0.67 12.84
N GLN A 81 8.42 -1.28 14.00
CA GLN A 81 9.28 -0.70 15.04
C GLN A 81 10.78 -0.86 14.74
N ARG A 82 11.14 -1.67 13.76
CA ARG A 82 12.53 -1.85 13.34
C ARG A 82 12.97 -0.57 12.63
N THR A 83 14.23 -0.17 12.85
CA THR A 83 14.79 1.04 12.23
C THR A 83 16.00 0.76 11.34
N SER A 84 16.39 -0.51 11.19
CA SER A 84 17.59 -0.92 10.47
C SER A 84 17.38 -2.27 9.78
N TRP A 85 17.61 -2.34 8.47
CA TRP A 85 17.45 -3.54 7.64
C TRP A 85 18.72 -3.85 6.88
N THR A 86 18.96 -5.14 6.66
CA THR A 86 20.02 -5.61 5.78
C THR A 86 19.61 -5.41 4.33
N LEU A 87 20.46 -4.73 3.57
CA LEU A 87 20.34 -4.57 2.13
C LEU A 87 20.74 -5.88 1.46
N ASN A 88 19.78 -6.56 0.83
CA ASN A 88 20.09 -7.78 0.09
C ASN A 88 20.85 -7.42 -1.18
N PRO A 89 22.06 -7.99 -1.39
CA PRO A 89 22.86 -7.71 -2.56
C PRO A 89 22.27 -8.40 -3.79
N ILE A 90 22.66 -7.90 -4.97
CA ILE A 90 22.32 -8.53 -6.24
C ILE A 90 23.54 -9.30 -6.73
N SER A 91 23.32 -10.56 -7.08
CA SER A 91 24.35 -11.41 -7.69
C SER A 91 24.94 -10.74 -8.93
N GLY A 92 26.26 -10.53 -8.94
CA GLY A 92 26.98 -9.96 -10.09
C GLY A 92 27.09 -8.43 -10.12
N CYS A 93 26.58 -7.70 -9.11
CA CYS A 93 26.76 -6.25 -9.00
C CYS A 93 27.57 -5.89 -7.75
N ALA A 94 28.70 -5.20 -7.91
CA ALA A 94 29.45 -4.65 -6.79
C ALA A 94 28.71 -3.41 -6.26
N SER A 95 28.04 -3.55 -5.13
CA SER A 95 27.35 -2.44 -4.47
C SER A 95 28.34 -1.57 -3.68
N PRO A 96 28.32 -0.24 -3.84
CA PRO A 96 29.14 0.67 -3.04
C PRO A 96 28.59 0.89 -1.62
N LEU A 97 27.50 0.22 -1.25
CA LEU A 97 26.77 0.44 -0.01
C LEU A 97 27.20 -0.56 1.07
N ASP A 98 27.24 -0.10 2.32
CA ASP A 98 27.64 -0.84 3.54
C ASP A 98 26.66 -1.97 3.96
N GLY A 99 25.75 -2.37 3.07
CA GLY A 99 24.81 -3.47 3.32
C GLY A 99 23.72 -3.21 4.36
N THR A 100 23.63 -2.00 4.92
CA THR A 100 22.64 -1.65 5.95
C THR A 100 21.84 -0.40 5.57
N VAL A 101 20.52 -0.47 5.74
CA VAL A 101 19.58 0.64 5.49
C VAL A 101 18.95 1.03 6.81
N ASN A 102 19.21 2.25 7.28
CA ASN A 102 18.52 2.83 8.43
C ASN A 102 17.32 3.66 7.93
N MET A 103 16.13 3.32 8.39
CA MET A 103 14.88 3.97 7.99
C MET A 103 13.90 3.99 9.17
N ARG A 104 13.01 4.97 9.22
CA ARG A 104 11.84 4.92 10.12
C ARG A 104 10.60 4.78 9.26
N VAL A 105 9.77 3.80 9.57
CA VAL A 105 8.53 3.53 8.84
C VAL A 105 7.37 3.96 9.71
N ASN A 106 6.69 5.03 9.31
CA ASN A 106 5.42 5.42 9.88
C ASN A 106 4.33 4.93 8.93
N CYS A 107 3.40 4.13 9.43
CA CYS A 107 2.26 3.67 8.68
C CYS A 107 1.00 4.18 9.40
N GLU A 108 0.04 4.68 8.65
CA GLU A 108 -1.27 5.08 9.16
C GLU A 108 -2.33 4.16 8.54
N LEU A 109 -3.25 3.67 9.35
CA LEU A 109 -4.32 2.80 8.89
C LEU A 109 -5.37 3.64 8.14
N ALA A 110 -5.21 3.73 6.82
CA ALA A 110 -6.31 4.15 5.95
C ALA A 110 -7.25 2.97 5.74
N VAL A 111 -8.23 2.77 6.64
CA VAL A 111 -9.30 1.79 6.39
C VAL A 111 -10.20 2.35 5.28
N THR A 112 -9.87 2.01 4.03
CA THR A 112 -10.67 2.34 2.85
C THR A 112 -11.83 1.38 2.63
N VAL A 113 -12.15 0.52 3.61
CA VAL A 113 -13.31 -0.35 3.53
C VAL A 113 -14.55 0.51 3.72
N ASP A 114 -15.24 0.71 2.60
CA ASP A 114 -16.57 1.31 2.52
C ASP A 114 -17.43 0.35 1.68
N TYR A 115 -18.43 -0.25 2.31
CA TYR A 115 -19.36 -1.19 1.67
C TYR A 115 -20.75 -0.99 2.26
N HIS A 116 -21.78 -1.02 1.42
CA HIS A 116 -23.14 -0.77 1.85
C HIS A 116 -24.14 -1.69 1.15
N GLY A 117 -25.20 -2.06 1.85
CA GLY A 117 -26.20 -2.98 1.35
C GLY A 117 -27.26 -3.25 2.41
N PHE A 118 -28.33 -3.93 2.01
CA PHE A 118 -29.33 -4.36 2.99
C PHE A 118 -28.85 -5.59 3.77
N LEU A 119 -29.10 -5.58 5.08
CA LEU A 119 -29.00 -6.75 5.92
C LEU A 119 -30.25 -6.85 6.79
N THR A 120 -30.77 -8.05 6.92
CA THR A 120 -31.84 -8.35 7.85
C THR A 120 -31.21 -8.75 9.18
N MET A 121 -31.35 -7.89 10.19
CA MET A 121 -30.71 -8.05 11.50
C MET A 121 -31.68 -8.70 12.48
N TYR A 122 -31.17 -9.64 13.28
CA TYR A 122 -31.94 -10.24 14.37
C TYR A 122 -31.95 -9.32 15.60
N GLU A 123 -33.14 -9.06 16.12
CA GLU A 123 -33.37 -8.31 17.36
C GLU A 123 -34.28 -9.14 18.28
N ASP A 124 -34.03 -9.05 19.58
CA ASP A 124 -34.95 -9.57 20.59
C ASP A 124 -35.95 -8.47 20.94
N VAL A 125 -37.22 -8.72 20.65
CA VAL A 125 -38.33 -7.79 20.91
C VAL A 125 -39.27 -8.46 21.89
N SER A 126 -39.14 -8.07 23.16
CA SER A 126 -39.96 -8.59 24.27
C SER A 126 -39.88 -10.11 24.46
N GLY A 127 -38.69 -10.70 24.30
CA GLY A 127 -38.46 -12.14 24.44
C GLY A 127 -38.81 -12.94 23.18
N LEU A 128 -39.20 -12.28 22.10
CA LEU A 128 -39.48 -12.88 20.81
C LEU A 128 -38.44 -12.43 19.78
N GLY A 129 -37.91 -13.39 19.04
CA GLY A 129 -36.97 -13.11 17.96
C GLY A 129 -37.65 -12.44 16.77
N ALA A 130 -37.21 -11.25 16.42
CA ALA A 130 -37.65 -10.50 15.24
C ALA A 130 -36.50 -10.27 14.27
N TRP A 131 -36.82 -10.16 12.99
CA TRP A 131 -35.86 -9.87 11.93
C TRP A 131 -36.23 -8.56 11.25
N HIS A 132 -35.32 -7.58 11.30
CA HIS A 132 -35.54 -6.26 10.73
C HIS A 132 -34.57 -5.99 9.59
N ARG A 133 -35.10 -5.74 8.39
CA ARG A 133 -34.29 -5.31 7.24
C ARG A 133 -33.82 -3.88 7.45
N ARG A 134 -32.51 -3.69 7.43
CA ARG A 134 -31.82 -2.41 7.63
C ARG A 134 -30.89 -2.13 6.46
N TRP A 135 -30.75 -0.86 6.11
CA TRP A 135 -29.67 -0.40 5.25
C TRP A 135 -28.41 -0.31 6.09
N CYS A 136 -27.39 -1.11 5.78
CA CYS A 136 -26.14 -1.18 6.53
C CYS A 136 -25.01 -0.61 5.68
N ARG A 137 -24.13 0.16 6.32
CA ARG A 137 -22.87 0.63 5.73
C ARG A 137 -21.73 0.31 6.67
N LEU A 138 -20.83 -0.55 6.22
CA LEU A 138 -19.52 -0.74 6.81
C LEU A 138 -18.62 0.39 6.36
N GLN A 139 -18.27 1.28 7.29
CA GLN A 139 -17.32 2.35 7.05
C GLN A 139 -16.18 2.23 8.06
N ARG A 140 -14.95 2.15 7.56
CA ARG A 140 -13.76 1.87 8.36
C ARG A 140 -13.91 0.53 9.10
N HIS A 141 -14.18 0.57 10.40
CA HIS A 141 -14.37 -0.60 11.25
C HIS A 141 -15.74 -0.62 11.93
N VAL A 142 -16.68 0.24 11.51
CA VAL A 142 -17.99 0.36 12.13
C VAL A 142 -19.07 0.05 11.10
N ILE A 143 -20.02 -0.80 11.44
CA ILE A 143 -21.24 -1.02 10.66
C ILE A 143 -22.32 -0.09 11.22
N ASN A 144 -22.66 0.95 10.48
CA ASN A 144 -23.80 1.82 10.80
C ASN A 144 -25.03 1.34 10.06
N TYR A 145 -26.22 1.45 10.67
CA TYR A 145 -27.44 0.99 10.03
C TYR A 145 -28.65 1.91 10.22
N TRP A 146 -29.47 1.97 9.17
CA TRP A 146 -30.67 2.80 9.06
C TRP A 146 -31.86 1.97 8.57
N ARG A 147 -33.05 2.58 8.54
CA ARG A 147 -34.24 1.92 7.99
C ARG A 147 -34.21 1.91 6.46
N TYR A 148 -33.74 2.98 5.84
CA TYR A 148 -33.70 3.16 4.39
C TYR A 148 -32.37 3.80 3.94
N PRO A 149 -31.96 3.61 2.66
CA PRO A 149 -30.73 4.21 2.13
C PRO A 149 -30.71 5.74 2.21
N ASP A 150 -31.85 6.39 1.96
CA ASP A 150 -31.95 7.86 1.98
C ASP A 150 -31.68 8.48 3.36
N ASP A 151 -31.87 7.70 4.43
CA ASP A 151 -31.63 8.16 5.80
C ASP A 151 -30.14 8.31 6.09
N GLU A 152 -29.26 7.61 5.36
CA GLU A 152 -27.81 7.64 5.58
C GLU A 152 -27.23 9.06 5.56
N LYS A 153 -27.74 9.92 4.68
CA LYS A 153 -27.27 11.32 4.52
C LYS A 153 -28.08 12.33 5.32
N ARG A 154 -29.20 11.90 5.91
CA ARG A 154 -30.23 12.80 6.47
C ARG A 154 -30.41 12.63 7.97
N LYS A 155 -30.09 11.46 8.53
CA LYS A 155 -30.36 11.09 9.91
C LYS A 155 -29.18 10.36 10.52
N ALA A 156 -29.08 10.44 11.84
CA ALA A 156 -28.19 9.57 12.60
C ALA A 156 -28.57 8.09 12.39
N PRO A 157 -27.60 7.16 12.42
CA PRO A 157 -27.89 5.73 12.37
C PRO A 157 -28.76 5.30 13.55
N ILE A 158 -29.57 4.28 13.34
CA ILE A 158 -30.37 3.64 14.38
C ILE A 158 -29.45 3.00 15.42
N GLY A 159 -28.33 2.45 14.95
CA GLY A 159 -27.26 1.97 15.80
C GLY A 159 -26.01 1.68 14.98
N SER A 160 -24.97 1.26 15.70
CA SER A 160 -23.64 1.00 15.15
C SER A 160 -23.03 -0.23 15.80
N ILE A 161 -22.31 -1.04 15.02
CA ILE A 161 -21.54 -2.19 15.50
C ILE A 161 -20.06 -1.88 15.25
N ASP A 162 -19.31 -1.65 16.32
CA ASP A 162 -17.86 -1.42 16.27
C ASP A 162 -17.10 -2.75 16.24
N LEU A 163 -16.40 -3.04 15.13
CA LEU A 163 -15.66 -4.28 14.93
C LEU A 163 -14.34 -4.36 15.72
N GLN A 164 -13.89 -3.29 16.40
CA GLN A 164 -12.69 -3.35 17.25
C GLN A 164 -12.84 -4.36 18.39
N GLY A 165 -14.04 -4.49 18.96
CA GLY A 165 -14.34 -5.46 20.03
C GLY A 165 -14.68 -6.87 19.52
N CYS A 166 -14.64 -7.10 18.21
CA CYS A 166 -15.09 -8.36 17.61
C CYS A 166 -14.08 -9.48 17.87
N ILE A 167 -14.54 -10.57 18.51
CA ILE A 167 -13.70 -11.75 18.80
C ILE A 167 -13.75 -12.80 17.68
N THR A 168 -14.69 -12.66 16.73
CA THR A 168 -14.83 -13.58 15.59
C THR A 168 -13.53 -13.63 14.79
N GLN A 169 -12.98 -14.83 14.61
CA GLN A 169 -11.70 -14.97 13.92
C GLN A 169 -11.83 -14.77 12.41
N ARG A 170 -12.90 -15.36 11.84
CA ARG A 170 -13.26 -15.26 10.43
C ARG A 170 -14.77 -15.26 10.32
N VAL A 171 -15.32 -14.22 9.71
CA VAL A 171 -16.75 -14.11 9.42
C VAL A 171 -17.13 -15.10 8.33
N GLY A 172 -18.20 -15.84 8.57
CA GLY A 172 -18.75 -16.82 7.65
C GLY A 172 -20.24 -17.03 7.93
N VAL A 173 -20.80 -18.09 7.34
CA VAL A 173 -22.19 -18.49 7.57
C VAL A 173 -22.36 -18.84 9.04
N ALA A 174 -23.41 -18.32 9.66
CA ALA A 174 -23.79 -18.66 11.03
C ALA A 174 -24.03 -20.19 11.15
N PRO A 175 -23.56 -20.83 12.22
CA PRO A 175 -23.82 -22.24 12.47
C PRO A 175 -25.32 -22.56 12.46
N ARG A 176 -25.71 -23.68 11.85
CA ARG A 176 -27.13 -24.03 11.63
C ARG A 176 -27.88 -24.41 12.91
N ASP A 177 -27.15 -24.90 13.90
CA ASP A 177 -27.62 -25.14 15.26
C ASP A 177 -27.95 -23.82 16.00
N ILE A 178 -27.31 -22.71 15.62
CA ILE A 178 -27.61 -21.37 16.16
C ILE A 178 -28.70 -20.68 15.33
N CYS A 179 -28.58 -20.68 14.01
CA CYS A 179 -29.50 -19.95 13.13
C CYS A 179 -29.90 -20.77 11.90
N SER A 180 -31.20 -21.05 11.76
CA SER A 180 -31.76 -21.73 10.60
C SER A 180 -31.95 -20.82 9.38
N ARG A 181 -31.96 -19.49 9.57
CA ARG A 181 -32.16 -18.52 8.49
C ARG A 181 -30.99 -18.56 7.49
N LEU A 182 -31.33 -18.67 6.21
CA LEU A 182 -30.35 -18.68 5.12
C LEU A 182 -29.56 -17.36 5.05
N ASN A 183 -28.36 -17.46 4.49
CA ASN A 183 -27.47 -16.33 4.22
C ASN A 183 -27.14 -15.46 5.44
N THR A 184 -27.26 -16.04 6.65
CA THR A 184 -26.95 -15.36 7.90
C THR A 184 -25.46 -15.48 8.18
N LEU A 185 -24.82 -14.35 8.47
CA LEU A 185 -23.48 -14.28 9.06
C LEU A 185 -23.60 -13.94 10.55
N MET A 186 -22.59 -14.34 11.32
CA MET A 186 -22.55 -14.13 12.77
C MET A 186 -21.27 -13.39 13.16
N LEU A 187 -21.43 -12.36 14.00
CA LEU A 187 -20.34 -11.68 14.68
C LEU A 187 -20.50 -11.86 16.19
N GLU A 188 -19.41 -12.10 16.88
CA GLU A 188 -19.38 -12.31 18.33
C GLU A 188 -18.48 -11.28 19.00
N PHE A 189 -18.92 -10.80 20.14
CA PHE A 189 -18.24 -9.81 20.97
C PHE A 189 -18.19 -10.33 22.40
N ALA A 190 -17.06 -10.18 23.06
CA ALA A 190 -16.94 -10.52 24.48
C ALA A 190 -17.00 -9.24 25.32
N ARG A 191 -17.77 -9.28 26.40
CA ARG A 191 -17.73 -8.27 27.45
C ARG A 191 -17.80 -8.91 28.83
N PRO A 192 -17.43 -8.20 29.91
CA PRO A 192 -17.68 -8.68 31.27
C PRO A 192 -19.16 -9.01 31.47
N ALA A 193 -19.43 -10.11 32.17
CA ALA A 193 -20.79 -10.49 32.53
C ALA A 193 -21.39 -9.46 33.47
N ARG A 194 -22.67 -9.15 33.26
CA ARG A 194 -23.46 -8.26 34.08
C ARG A 194 -24.61 -9.01 34.73
N ASP A 195 -25.14 -8.47 35.82
CA ASP A 195 -26.22 -9.12 36.57
C ASP A 195 -27.57 -9.06 35.83
N ASP A 196 -27.73 -8.11 34.90
CA ASP A 196 -28.89 -7.94 34.02
C ASP A 196 -28.80 -8.77 32.73
N ASP A 197 -27.76 -9.59 32.56
CA ASP A 197 -27.61 -10.45 31.38
C ASP A 197 -28.66 -11.56 31.39
N VAL A 198 -29.62 -11.46 30.46
CA VAL A 198 -30.61 -12.50 30.20
C VAL A 198 -30.12 -13.37 29.05
N GLU A 199 -29.98 -14.67 29.30
CA GLU A 199 -29.60 -15.63 28.25
C GLU A 199 -30.64 -15.62 27.11
N SER A 200 -30.13 -15.48 25.89
CA SER A 200 -30.92 -15.45 24.68
C SER A 200 -30.08 -15.94 23.51
N LEU A 201 -30.67 -15.97 22.30
CA LEU A 201 -29.90 -16.29 21.10
C LEU A 201 -28.74 -15.29 20.87
N LYS A 202 -28.93 -14.03 21.30
CA LYS A 202 -27.92 -12.97 21.17
C LYS A 202 -26.96 -12.90 22.35
N VAL A 203 -27.35 -13.34 23.54
CA VAL A 203 -26.55 -13.14 24.76
C VAL A 203 -26.29 -14.50 25.40
N VAL A 204 -25.03 -14.93 25.41
CA VAL A 204 -24.61 -16.19 26.02
C VAL A 204 -23.64 -15.92 27.14
N ARG A 205 -24.01 -16.30 28.37
CA ARG A 205 -23.14 -16.13 29.53
C ARG A 205 -22.16 -17.30 29.63
N GLN A 206 -20.89 -16.98 29.88
CA GLN A 206 -19.79 -17.93 30.07
C GLN A 206 -19.02 -17.54 31.33
N GLY A 207 -19.56 -17.90 32.50
CA GLY A 207 -18.96 -17.56 33.79
C GLY A 207 -18.88 -16.05 34.02
N LYS A 208 -17.66 -15.49 33.95
CA LYS A 208 -17.39 -14.05 34.16
C LYS A 208 -17.47 -13.21 32.87
N THR A 209 -17.68 -13.85 31.72
CA THR A 209 -17.75 -13.18 30.42
C THR A 209 -19.12 -13.45 29.80
N THR A 210 -19.65 -12.47 29.09
CA THR A 210 -20.86 -12.61 28.28
C THR A 210 -20.51 -12.39 26.82
N ILE A 211 -20.96 -13.31 25.97
CA ILE A 211 -20.80 -13.26 24.52
C ILE A 211 -22.06 -12.67 23.91
N GLU A 212 -21.91 -11.55 23.21
CA GLU A 212 -22.96 -10.94 22.42
C GLU A 212 -22.82 -11.32 20.95
N ARG A 213 -23.90 -11.84 20.37
CA ARG A 213 -23.98 -12.28 18.98
C ARG A 213 -24.84 -11.33 18.17
N TYR A 214 -24.30 -10.95 17.01
CA TYR A 214 -25.02 -10.23 15.97
C TYR A 214 -25.25 -11.18 14.80
N LEU A 215 -26.52 -11.48 14.53
CA LEU A 215 -26.94 -12.30 13.38
C LEU A 215 -27.46 -11.37 12.28
N LEU A 216 -26.82 -11.43 11.12
CA LEU A 216 -27.07 -10.53 9.99
C LEU A 216 -27.31 -11.36 8.73
N SER A 217 -28.50 -11.30 8.15
CA SER A 217 -28.89 -12.09 6.98
C SER A 217 -28.91 -11.24 5.72
N ALA A 218 -28.13 -11.64 4.71
CA ALA A 218 -28.16 -11.00 3.39
C ALA A 218 -29.29 -11.56 2.52
N ASP A 219 -29.70 -10.80 1.50
CA ASP A 219 -30.84 -11.19 0.65
C ASP A 219 -30.45 -12.33 -0.31
N SER A 220 -29.16 -12.41 -0.70
CA SER A 220 -28.61 -13.46 -1.56
C SER A 220 -27.35 -14.12 -0.97
N LYS A 221 -26.92 -15.22 -1.60
CA LYS A 221 -25.67 -15.90 -1.23
C LYS A 221 -24.46 -15.03 -1.60
N GLU A 222 -24.55 -14.38 -2.76
CA GLU A 222 -23.53 -13.52 -3.34
C GLU A 222 -23.30 -12.30 -2.43
N GLU A 223 -24.36 -11.62 -2.01
CA GLU A 223 -24.26 -10.50 -1.05
C GLU A 223 -23.66 -10.93 0.29
N ARG A 224 -24.06 -12.11 0.80
CA ARG A 224 -23.45 -12.65 2.03
C ARG A 224 -21.94 -12.83 1.86
N ASP A 225 -21.51 -13.38 0.72
CA ASP A 225 -20.10 -13.65 0.47
C ASP A 225 -19.29 -12.34 0.34
N GLU A 226 -19.87 -11.31 -0.28
CA GLU A 226 -19.32 -9.96 -0.32
C GLU A 226 -19.21 -9.34 1.09
N TRP A 227 -20.28 -9.37 1.88
CA TRP A 227 -20.27 -8.92 3.28
C TRP A 227 -19.20 -9.65 4.09
N CYS A 228 -19.12 -10.97 3.98
CA CYS A 228 -18.08 -11.76 4.64
C CYS A 228 -16.67 -11.32 4.20
N ALA A 229 -16.45 -11.08 2.91
CA ALA A 229 -15.16 -10.65 2.39
C ALA A 229 -14.74 -9.26 2.94
N HIS A 230 -15.65 -8.28 2.92
CA HIS A 230 -15.39 -6.94 3.45
C HIS A 230 -15.17 -6.93 4.97
N LEU A 231 -15.96 -7.70 5.72
CA LEU A 231 -15.79 -7.83 7.16
C LEU A 231 -14.49 -8.54 7.52
N ASN A 232 -14.14 -9.65 6.83
CA ASN A 232 -12.88 -10.36 7.04
C ASN A 232 -11.67 -9.48 6.71
N LYS A 233 -11.73 -8.71 5.62
CA LYS A 233 -10.69 -7.72 5.29
C LYS A 233 -10.52 -6.70 6.40
N THR A 234 -11.63 -6.19 6.95
CA THR A 234 -11.63 -5.22 8.05
C THR A 234 -11.05 -5.81 9.33
N LEU A 235 -11.47 -7.01 9.74
CA LEU A 235 -10.92 -7.70 10.91
C LEU A 235 -9.44 -8.04 10.75
N ALA A 236 -8.99 -8.43 9.55
CA ALA A 236 -7.58 -8.66 9.27
C ALA A 236 -6.76 -7.37 9.43
N LEU A 237 -7.27 -6.24 8.94
CA LEU A 237 -6.66 -4.93 9.17
C LEU A 237 -6.64 -4.59 10.66
N LEU A 238 -7.75 -4.71 11.39
CA LEU A 238 -7.77 -4.43 12.82
C LEU A 238 -6.75 -5.27 13.60
N LYS A 239 -6.60 -6.57 13.28
CA LYS A 239 -5.60 -7.44 13.92
C LYS A 239 -4.17 -7.09 13.57
N ALA A 240 -3.90 -6.75 12.31
CA ALA A 240 -2.56 -6.39 11.87
C ALA A 240 -2.04 -5.10 12.52
N TRP A 241 -2.96 -4.22 12.95
CA TRP A 241 -2.65 -2.92 13.55
C TRP A 241 -2.85 -2.88 15.07
N GLY A 242 -3.82 -3.62 15.60
CA GLY A 242 -4.20 -3.67 17.02
C GLY A 242 -3.16 -4.30 17.95
N SER A 243 -2.14 -4.98 17.42
CA SER A 243 -1.02 -5.48 18.22
C SER A 243 -0.07 -4.39 18.74
N SER A 244 -0.35 -3.11 18.48
CA SER A 244 0.49 -1.97 18.88
C SER A 244 0.04 -1.22 20.14
N ASN A 245 -1.12 -1.54 20.74
CA ASN A 245 -1.67 -0.80 21.89
C ASN A 245 -1.91 -1.64 23.16
N VAL A 246 -1.22 -2.77 23.34
CA VAL A 246 -1.21 -3.49 24.63
C VAL A 246 0.22 -3.53 25.18
N THR A 247 0.64 -2.41 25.77
CA THR A 247 1.71 -2.22 26.78
C THR A 247 1.82 -0.71 26.96
N SER A 248 1.42 -0.08 28.08
CA SER A 248 1.80 -0.36 29.45
C SER A 248 0.83 0.40 30.38
N SER A 249 0.23 -0.34 31.30
CA SER A 249 -0.16 0.15 32.63
C SER A 249 1.07 0.38 33.48
#